data_AF-A0A395L7N2-F1
#
_entry.id   AF-A0A395L7N2-F1
#
_cell.length_a   1.000
_cell.length_b   1.000
_cell.length_c   1.000
_cell.angle_alpha   90.00
_cell.angle_beta   90.00
_cell.angle_gamma   90.00
#
_symmetry.space_group_name_H-M   'P 1'
#
loop_
_entity.id
_entity.type
_entity.pdbx_description
1 polymer ?
#
loop_
_entity_poly.entity_id
_entity_poly.type
_entity_poly.pdbx_seq_one_letter_code
_entity_poly.pdbx_strand_id
1 'polypeptide(L)'
;MPSAGPSAWQQFLAEPEKQWRKGYSARTLAHCWEQSDGLPPEIAAMFPQGCELLIAIPEYKVRLPGGARDSQNDLFALVRCNQLTCAVMIEGKVNEPFGPTVGDWFRAPSPGKVVRMQHLCKILGLEKTPPEHIRYQLLHRAASALIEADRFKTDEAAMIVQSFSPTSMWFEDFVAFAALFGVEPKMGEPIGAILSNGGMLRIGWAQGNSAYLSA
;
A
#
# COMPACT_ATOMS: atom_id res chain seq x y z
N MET A 1 7.58 14.00 -9.09
CA MET A 1 7.59 12.64 -9.69
C MET A 1 8.24 12.73 -11.07
N PRO A 2 9.29 11.93 -11.37
CA PRO A 2 9.96 11.99 -12.67
C PRO A 2 9.24 11.10 -13.70
N SER A 3 8.25 11.67 -14.41
CA SER A 3 7.43 10.94 -15.38
C SER A 3 7.10 11.80 -16.60
N ALA A 4 6.77 11.16 -17.73
CA ALA A 4 6.27 11.82 -18.94
C ALA A 4 4.74 12.04 -18.92
N GLY A 5 4.11 11.80 -17.76
CA GLY A 5 2.68 11.93 -17.52
C GLY A 5 1.98 10.59 -17.29
N PRO A 6 0.64 10.60 -17.03
CA PRO A 6 -0.10 9.43 -16.58
C PRO A 6 0.08 8.19 -17.46
N SER A 7 0.00 8.34 -18.78
CA SER A 7 0.10 7.21 -19.71
C SER A 7 1.43 6.46 -19.63
N ALA A 8 2.50 7.10 -19.14
CA ALA A 8 3.79 6.44 -18.96
C ALA A 8 3.75 5.34 -17.90
N TRP A 9 2.77 5.36 -16.98
CA TRP A 9 2.65 4.33 -15.94
C TRP A 9 2.20 2.99 -16.51
N GLN A 10 1.46 3.00 -17.63
CA GLN A 10 0.92 1.79 -18.25
C GLN A 10 2.00 0.74 -18.56
N GLN A 11 3.20 1.19 -18.95
CA GLN A 11 4.30 0.29 -19.33
C GLN A 11 4.84 -0.55 -18.15
N PHE A 12 4.56 -0.14 -16.91
CA PHE A 12 5.06 -0.82 -15.71
C PHE A 12 4.07 -1.83 -15.13
N LEU A 13 2.84 -1.84 -15.63
CA LEU A 13 1.80 -2.78 -15.22
C LEU A 13 2.15 -4.22 -15.59
N ALA A 14 1.69 -5.16 -14.78
CA ALA A 14 1.87 -6.59 -15.04
C ALA A 14 1.05 -7.07 -16.25
N GLU A 15 -0.16 -6.53 -16.42
CA GLU A 15 -1.06 -6.81 -17.54
C GLU A 15 -1.62 -5.48 -18.12
N PRO A 16 -0.80 -4.69 -18.84
CA PRO A 16 -1.12 -3.31 -19.23
C PRO A 16 -2.48 -3.16 -19.93
N GLU A 17 -2.80 -4.03 -20.89
CA GLU A 17 -4.05 -3.96 -21.66
C GLU A 17 -5.30 -4.26 -20.81
N LYS A 18 -5.16 -5.08 -19.76
CA LYS A 18 -6.28 -5.44 -18.89
C LYS A 18 -6.46 -4.42 -17.76
N GLN A 19 -5.35 -3.95 -17.20
CA GLN A 19 -5.32 -3.10 -16.01
C GLN A 19 -5.50 -1.61 -16.34
N TRP A 20 -5.08 -1.16 -17.53
CA TRP A 20 -5.15 0.25 -17.93
C TRP A 20 -6.50 0.62 -18.54
N ARG A 21 -7.53 0.77 -17.69
CA ARG A 21 -8.90 1.06 -18.12
C ARG A 21 -9.57 2.10 -17.23
N LYS A 22 -10.51 2.87 -17.77
CA LYS A 22 -11.35 3.79 -16.98
C LYS A 22 -12.14 3.04 -15.92
N GLY A 23 -12.25 3.62 -14.73
CA GLY A 23 -12.90 3.00 -13.57
C GLY A 23 -12.08 1.93 -12.85
N TYR A 24 -10.79 1.77 -13.17
CA TYR A 24 -9.85 0.87 -12.47
C TYR A 24 -8.73 1.67 -11.81
N SER A 25 -8.19 1.14 -10.71
CA SER A 25 -7.24 1.83 -9.83
C SER A 25 -5.99 2.32 -10.54
N ALA A 26 -5.29 1.47 -11.30
CA ALA A 26 -3.99 1.81 -11.89
C ALA A 26 -4.01 3.13 -12.67
N ARG A 27 -4.99 3.28 -13.57
CA ARG A 27 -5.12 4.49 -14.39
C ARG A 27 -5.60 5.69 -13.58
N THR A 28 -6.58 5.49 -12.70
CA THR A 28 -7.11 6.53 -11.82
C THR A 28 -6.01 7.09 -10.89
N LEU A 29 -5.18 6.21 -10.33
CA LEU A 29 -4.04 6.57 -9.48
C LEU A 29 -3.01 7.39 -10.27
N ALA A 30 -2.65 6.95 -11.47
CA ALA A 30 -1.71 7.67 -12.33
C ALA A 30 -2.18 9.10 -12.63
N HIS A 31 -3.45 9.29 -13.00
CA HIS A 31 -3.99 10.62 -13.26
C HIS A 31 -4.05 11.49 -11.99
N CYS A 32 -4.42 10.91 -10.85
CA CYS A 32 -4.48 11.63 -9.57
C CYS A 32 -3.10 12.15 -9.14
N TRP A 33 -2.08 11.29 -9.16
CA TRP A 33 -0.75 11.65 -8.71
C TRP A 33 -0.01 12.59 -9.67
N GLU A 34 -0.18 12.43 -10.98
CA GLU A 34 0.49 13.30 -11.97
C GLU A 34 -0.13 14.69 -12.08
N GLN A 35 -1.41 14.85 -11.73
CA GLN A 35 -2.06 16.16 -11.69
C GLN A 35 -1.86 16.89 -10.35
N SER A 36 -1.28 16.22 -9.36
CA SER A 36 -1.01 16.81 -8.05
C SER A 36 0.36 17.51 -8.04
N ASP A 37 0.42 18.72 -7.50
CA ASP A 37 1.69 19.40 -7.21
C ASP A 37 2.23 18.93 -5.85
N GLY A 38 2.80 17.73 -5.84
CA GLY A 38 3.26 17.04 -4.62
C GLY A 38 2.33 15.90 -4.22
N LEU A 39 1.92 15.86 -2.94
CA LEU A 39 0.99 14.83 -2.44
C LEU A 39 -0.44 15.16 -2.89
N PRO A 40 -1.22 14.17 -3.38
CA PRO A 40 -2.67 14.34 -3.50
C PRO A 40 -3.27 14.74 -2.15
N PRO A 41 -4.28 15.64 -2.11
CA PRO A 41 -4.82 16.17 -0.85
C PRO A 41 -5.26 15.10 0.15
N GLU A 42 -5.88 14.02 -0.33
CA GLU A 42 -6.31 12.88 0.49
C GLU A 42 -5.14 12.09 1.07
N ILE A 43 -3.99 12.07 0.39
CA ILE A 43 -2.77 11.46 0.89
C ILE A 43 -2.06 12.40 1.86
N ALA A 44 -2.01 13.69 1.56
CA ALA A 44 -1.46 14.70 2.45
C ALA A 44 -2.17 14.70 3.82
N ALA A 45 -3.48 14.47 3.84
CA ALA A 45 -4.28 14.33 5.07
C ALA A 45 -3.89 13.12 5.94
N MET A 46 -3.15 12.14 5.41
CA MET A 46 -2.61 11.01 6.19
C MET A 46 -1.36 11.39 7.01
N PHE A 47 -0.87 12.62 6.86
CA PHE A 47 0.32 13.12 7.53
C PHE A 47 0.04 14.44 8.26
N PRO A 48 0.91 14.84 9.21
CA PRO A 48 0.86 16.18 9.77
C PRO A 48 0.94 17.27 8.69
N GLN A 49 0.48 18.48 9.00
CA GLN A 49 0.60 19.60 8.06
C GLN A 49 2.08 19.92 7.77
N GLY A 50 2.35 20.39 6.55
CA GLY A 50 3.68 20.79 6.11
C GLY A 50 4.58 19.64 5.63
N CYS A 51 4.02 18.47 5.38
CA CYS A 51 4.76 17.38 4.73
C CYS A 51 4.90 17.60 3.22
N GLU A 52 6.01 17.17 2.67
CA GLU A 52 6.33 17.27 1.24
C GLU A 52 6.65 15.90 0.63
N LEU A 53 6.34 15.76 -0.65
CA LEU A 53 6.72 14.60 -1.44
C LEU A 53 8.16 14.78 -1.95
N LEU A 54 9.07 13.90 -1.55
CA LEU A 54 10.45 13.88 -2.05
C LEU A 54 10.54 13.15 -3.41
N ILE A 55 9.96 11.96 -3.48
CA ILE A 55 9.89 11.15 -4.70
C ILE A 55 8.67 10.23 -4.66
N ALA A 56 8.08 9.99 -5.83
CA ALA A 56 7.08 8.95 -6.04
C ALA A 56 7.50 8.09 -7.24
N ILE A 57 7.37 6.77 -7.11
CA ILE A 57 7.75 5.78 -8.13
C ILE A 57 6.57 4.83 -8.33
N PRO A 58 5.96 4.77 -9.52
CA PRO A 58 4.84 3.87 -9.79
C PRO A 58 5.30 2.42 -9.94
N GLU A 59 4.38 1.49 -9.70
CA GLU A 59 4.57 0.04 -9.90
C GLU A 59 5.83 -0.50 -9.22
N TYR A 60 6.07 -0.06 -7.99
CA TYR A 60 7.30 -0.24 -7.25
C TYR A 60 7.45 -1.67 -6.70
N LYS A 61 8.54 -2.34 -7.08
CA LYS A 61 8.80 -3.74 -6.72
C LYS A 61 9.73 -3.86 -5.51
N VAL A 62 9.28 -4.62 -4.51
CA VAL A 62 10.07 -5.00 -3.33
C VAL A 62 10.27 -6.51 -3.31
N ARG A 63 11.53 -6.93 -3.24
CA ARG A 63 11.89 -8.35 -3.18
C ARG A 63 11.44 -8.96 -1.86
N LEU A 64 10.76 -10.10 -1.94
CA LEU A 64 10.36 -10.90 -0.79
C LEU A 64 10.90 -12.33 -0.93
N PRO A 65 11.45 -12.95 0.13
CA PRO A 65 11.96 -14.31 0.08
C PRO A 65 10.84 -15.34 -0.15
N GLY A 66 11.21 -16.58 -0.48
CA GLY A 66 10.25 -17.67 -0.65
C GLY A 66 9.68 -17.83 -2.07
N GLY A 67 10.33 -17.28 -3.09
CA GLY A 67 10.00 -17.51 -4.50
C GLY A 67 10.55 -16.41 -5.41
N ALA A 68 10.29 -16.53 -6.71
CA ALA A 68 10.85 -15.64 -7.73
C ALA A 68 10.06 -14.32 -7.95
N ARG A 69 8.86 -14.18 -7.38
CA ARG A 69 8.02 -12.99 -7.57
C ARG A 69 8.18 -12.00 -6.42
N ASP A 70 8.40 -10.75 -6.78
CA ASP A 70 8.44 -9.59 -5.89
C ASP A 70 7.03 -9.15 -5.50
N SER A 71 6.92 -8.33 -4.46
CA SER A 71 5.72 -7.54 -4.19
C SER A 71 5.73 -6.30 -5.09
N GLN A 72 4.77 -6.19 -6.01
CA GLN A 72 4.64 -5.05 -6.92
C GLN A 72 3.59 -4.07 -6.41
N ASN A 73 3.99 -3.03 -5.69
CA ASN A 73 3.12 -2.01 -5.07
C ASN A 73 2.70 -0.99 -6.11
N ASP A 74 1.48 -0.44 -6.03
CA ASP A 74 0.99 0.46 -7.08
C ASP A 74 1.79 1.76 -7.11
N LEU A 75 2.23 2.25 -5.95
CA LEU A 75 3.15 3.38 -5.85
C LEU A 75 3.96 3.34 -4.55
N PHE A 76 5.25 3.63 -4.67
CA PHE A 76 6.11 4.01 -3.54
C PHE A 76 6.23 5.53 -3.48
N ALA A 77 6.09 6.12 -2.30
CA ALA A 77 6.38 7.53 -2.05
C ALA A 77 7.34 7.69 -0.87
N LEU A 78 8.31 8.59 -1.01
CA LEU A 78 9.15 9.04 0.09
C LEU A 78 8.66 10.43 0.49
N VAL A 79 8.23 10.56 1.75
CA VAL A 79 7.63 11.78 2.29
C VAL A 79 8.51 12.34 3.40
N ARG A 80 8.70 13.66 3.44
CA ARG A 80 9.35 14.34 4.55
C ARG A 80 8.34 15.20 5.30
N CYS A 81 8.33 15.07 6.62
CA CYS A 81 7.51 15.84 7.55
C CYS A 81 8.44 16.49 8.57
N ASN A 82 8.76 17.78 8.38
CA ASN A 82 9.80 18.47 9.15
C ASN A 82 11.15 17.72 9.06
N GLN A 83 11.63 17.19 10.19
CA GLN A 83 12.89 16.42 10.27
C GLN A 83 12.69 14.90 10.12
N LEU A 84 11.44 14.44 10.02
CA LEU A 84 11.12 13.03 9.90
C LEU A 84 10.87 12.65 8.44
N THR A 85 11.21 11.43 8.10
CA THR A 85 10.99 10.83 6.78
C THR A 85 10.13 9.58 6.90
N CYS A 86 9.34 9.32 5.86
CA CYS A 86 8.44 8.19 5.81
C CYS A 86 8.53 7.48 4.46
N ALA A 87 8.78 6.17 4.50
CA ALA A 87 8.65 5.29 3.34
C ALA A 87 7.20 4.80 3.25
N VAL A 88 6.52 5.20 2.17
CA VAL A 88 5.08 5.01 2.00
C VAL A 88 4.82 4.05 0.86
N MET A 89 4.05 3.00 1.11
CA MET A 89 3.43 2.17 0.08
C MET A 89 1.97 2.56 -0.07
N ILE A 90 1.59 2.95 -1.28
CA ILE A 90 0.21 3.23 -1.67
C ILE A 90 -0.32 2.05 -2.46
N GLU A 91 -1.51 1.60 -2.10
CA GLU A 91 -2.32 0.67 -2.89
C GLU A 91 -3.59 1.39 -3.35
N GLY A 92 -3.76 1.53 -4.65
CA GLY A 92 -4.96 2.08 -5.26
C GLY A 92 -6.09 1.05 -5.29
N LYS A 93 -7.31 1.49 -5.00
CA LYS A 93 -8.51 0.63 -5.13
C LYS A 93 -9.68 1.36 -5.74
N VAL A 94 -10.46 0.64 -6.56
CA VAL A 94 -11.82 1.04 -6.93
C VAL A 94 -12.80 -0.02 -6.46
N ASN A 95 -13.17 -0.95 -7.33
CA ASN A 95 -14.16 -1.99 -7.05
C ASN A 95 -13.54 -3.39 -7.11
N GLU A 96 -12.31 -3.52 -7.60
CA GLU A 96 -11.54 -4.75 -7.59
C GLU A 96 -11.06 -5.11 -6.18
N PRO A 97 -11.11 -6.40 -5.78
CA PRO A 97 -10.72 -6.82 -4.45
C PRO A 97 -9.20 -6.75 -4.23
N PHE A 98 -8.78 -6.85 -2.97
CA PHE A 98 -7.37 -7.04 -2.58
C PHE A 98 -6.79 -8.43 -2.96
N GLY A 99 -7.36 -9.12 -3.93
CA GLY A 99 -6.97 -10.49 -4.29
C GLY A 99 -7.31 -11.53 -3.20
N PRO A 100 -6.55 -12.64 -3.13
CA PRO A 100 -6.88 -13.78 -2.28
C PRO A 100 -6.73 -13.46 -0.79
N THR A 101 -7.50 -14.17 0.02
CA THR A 101 -7.34 -14.19 1.47
C THR A 101 -6.09 -15.00 1.87
N VAL A 102 -5.65 -14.91 3.12
CA VAL A 102 -4.59 -15.76 3.66
C VAL A 102 -5.00 -17.23 3.60
N GLY A 103 -6.25 -17.56 3.90
CA GLY A 103 -6.77 -18.93 3.81
C GLY A 103 -6.68 -19.49 2.40
N ASP A 104 -7.01 -18.69 1.38
CA ASP A 104 -6.93 -19.11 -0.02
C ASP A 104 -5.48 -19.17 -0.51
N TRP A 105 -4.69 -18.15 -0.21
CA TRP A 105 -3.31 -18.06 -0.67
C TRP A 105 -2.41 -19.09 0.02
N PHE A 106 -2.65 -19.38 1.29
CA PHE A 106 -1.83 -20.24 2.13
C PHE A 106 -2.42 -21.65 2.31
N ARG A 107 -3.47 -22.01 1.54
CA ARG A 107 -4.00 -23.38 1.46
C ARG A 107 -2.93 -24.32 0.89
N ALA A 108 -2.56 -25.36 1.66
CA ALA A 108 -1.52 -26.33 1.28
C ALA A 108 -0.24 -25.65 0.74
N PRO A 109 0.48 -24.89 1.59
CA PRO A 109 1.50 -23.98 1.12
C PRO A 109 2.72 -24.74 0.61
N SER A 110 3.26 -24.31 -0.54
CA SER A 110 4.58 -24.77 -0.99
C SER A 110 5.66 -24.33 0.00
N PRO A 111 6.86 -24.95 -0.01
CA PRO A 111 7.96 -24.53 0.86
C PRO A 111 8.28 -23.03 0.74
N GLY A 112 8.23 -22.49 -0.48
CA GLY A 112 8.42 -21.07 -0.72
C GLY A 112 7.34 -20.18 -0.10
N LYS A 113 6.06 -20.58 -0.17
CA LYS A 113 4.99 -19.85 0.53
C LYS A 113 5.23 -19.82 2.03
N VAL A 114 5.64 -20.94 2.63
CA VAL A 114 5.95 -21.02 4.07
C VAL A 114 7.04 -20.03 4.45
N VAL A 115 8.17 -20.03 3.72
CA VAL A 115 9.26 -19.07 3.93
C VAL A 115 8.78 -17.63 3.80
N ARG A 116 7.96 -17.34 2.77
CA ARG A 116 7.40 -16.00 2.56
C ARG A 116 6.50 -15.57 3.72
N MET A 117 5.58 -16.42 4.15
CA MET A 117 4.68 -16.10 5.26
C MET A 117 5.44 -15.88 6.57
N GLN A 118 6.43 -16.73 6.88
CA GLN A 118 7.30 -16.55 8.04
C GLN A 118 8.05 -15.22 8.00
N HIS A 119 8.57 -14.84 6.83
CA HIS A 119 9.24 -13.56 6.65
C HIS A 119 8.28 -12.37 6.84
N LEU A 120 7.08 -12.43 6.26
CA LEU A 120 6.06 -11.40 6.44
C LEU A 120 5.69 -11.25 7.92
N CYS A 121 5.45 -12.35 8.63
CA CYS A 121 5.14 -12.32 10.06
C CYS A 121 6.28 -11.66 10.86
N LYS A 122 7.55 -12.00 10.54
CA LYS A 122 8.71 -11.39 11.20
C LYS A 122 8.79 -9.87 10.99
N ILE A 123 8.63 -9.41 9.75
CA ILE A 123 8.68 -7.98 9.40
C ILE A 123 7.53 -7.22 10.08
N LEU A 124 6.33 -7.80 10.05
CA LEU A 124 5.12 -7.20 10.61
C LEU A 124 4.98 -7.35 12.14
N GLY A 125 5.91 -8.05 12.79
CA GLY A 125 5.82 -8.30 14.23
C GLY A 125 4.63 -9.18 14.63
N LEU A 126 4.26 -10.14 13.80
CA LEU A 126 3.18 -11.09 14.08
C LEU A 126 3.76 -12.41 14.59
N GLU A 127 3.27 -12.90 15.73
CA GLU A 127 3.75 -14.15 16.34
C GLU A 127 3.31 -15.40 15.57
N LYS A 128 2.18 -15.32 14.88
CA LYS A 128 1.52 -16.43 14.19
C LYS A 128 1.05 -15.99 12.81
N THR A 129 0.82 -16.97 11.94
CA THR A 129 0.14 -16.74 10.66
C THR A 129 -1.19 -16.01 10.91
N PRO A 130 -1.49 -14.94 10.16
CA PRO A 130 -2.75 -14.20 10.33
C PRO A 130 -3.98 -15.08 10.08
N PRO A 131 -5.15 -14.70 10.63
CA PRO A 131 -6.41 -15.38 10.37
C PRO A 131 -6.71 -15.53 8.88
N GLU A 132 -7.42 -16.61 8.52
CA GLU A 132 -7.65 -16.98 7.13
C GLU A 132 -8.37 -15.90 6.31
N HIS A 133 -9.25 -15.11 6.93
CA HIS A 133 -10.04 -14.08 6.24
C HIS A 133 -9.23 -12.83 5.86
N ILE A 134 -8.02 -12.64 6.40
CA ILE A 134 -7.20 -11.46 6.11
C ILE A 134 -6.78 -11.45 4.64
N ARG A 135 -6.81 -10.29 3.99
CA ARG A 135 -6.30 -10.14 2.61
C ARG A 135 -4.79 -10.25 2.58
N TYR A 136 -4.28 -11.26 1.86
CA TYR A 136 -2.84 -11.50 1.74
C TYR A 136 -2.11 -10.31 1.13
N GLN A 137 -2.77 -9.56 0.24
CA GLN A 137 -2.19 -8.38 -0.40
C GLN A 137 -1.76 -7.32 0.63
N LEU A 138 -2.64 -6.98 1.57
CA LEU A 138 -2.37 -5.96 2.59
C LEU A 138 -1.12 -6.27 3.42
N LEU A 139 -0.90 -7.56 3.75
CA LEU A 139 0.28 -8.01 4.49
C LEU A 139 1.57 -7.70 3.73
N HIS A 140 1.65 -8.06 2.45
CA HIS A 140 2.89 -7.86 1.70
C HIS A 140 3.11 -6.42 1.27
N ARG A 141 2.06 -5.59 1.19
CA ARG A 141 2.20 -4.12 1.02
C ARG A 141 2.78 -3.46 2.25
N ALA A 142 2.23 -3.79 3.43
CA ALA A 142 2.74 -3.27 4.69
C ALA A 142 4.19 -3.71 4.95
N ALA A 143 4.51 -4.98 4.67
CA ALA A 143 5.88 -5.46 4.76
C ALA A 143 6.82 -4.74 3.78
N SER A 144 6.34 -4.42 2.56
CA SER A 144 7.11 -3.63 1.60
C SER A 144 7.45 -2.24 2.14
N ALA A 145 6.52 -1.57 2.81
CA ALA A 145 6.77 -0.26 3.42
C ALA A 145 7.87 -0.34 4.50
N LEU A 146 7.82 -1.34 5.37
CA LEU A 146 8.80 -1.54 6.44
C LEU A 146 10.19 -1.93 5.91
N ILE A 147 10.25 -2.77 4.87
CA ILE A 147 11.51 -3.14 4.22
C ILE A 147 12.18 -1.91 3.60
N GLU A 148 11.39 -1.09 2.90
CA GLU A 148 11.91 0.12 2.29
C GLU A 148 12.24 1.20 3.31
N ALA A 149 11.52 1.27 4.43
CA ALA A 149 11.88 2.14 5.54
C ALA A 149 13.28 1.82 6.10
N ASP A 150 13.60 0.54 6.31
CA ASP A 150 14.96 0.15 6.72
C ASP A 150 15.99 0.45 5.62
N ARG A 151 15.66 0.15 4.35
CA ARG A 151 16.57 0.32 3.21
C ARG A 151 16.93 1.78 2.94
N PHE A 152 15.94 2.67 3.04
CA PHE A 152 16.11 4.12 2.86
C PHE A 152 16.41 4.86 4.16
N LYS A 153 16.45 4.15 5.31
CA LYS A 153 16.68 4.71 6.65
C LYS A 153 15.69 5.82 6.99
N THR A 154 14.41 5.55 6.80
CA THR A 154 13.34 6.47 7.19
C THR A 154 12.92 6.26 8.64
N ASP A 155 12.38 7.32 9.26
CA ASP A 155 11.91 7.31 10.65
C ASP A 155 10.62 6.51 10.83
N GLU A 156 9.76 6.50 9.81
CA GLU A 156 8.49 5.79 9.81
C GLU A 156 8.29 4.99 8.51
N ALA A 157 7.43 3.98 8.57
CA ALA A 157 6.83 3.34 7.40
C ALA A 157 5.33 3.63 7.35
N ALA A 158 4.74 3.69 6.16
CA ALA A 158 3.31 3.83 5.99
C ALA A 158 2.75 2.87 4.93
N MET A 159 1.61 2.26 5.24
CA MET A 159 0.77 1.57 4.27
C MET A 159 -0.56 2.32 4.18
N ILE A 160 -0.83 2.90 3.02
CA ILE A 160 -2.04 3.69 2.79
C ILE A 160 -2.79 3.08 1.61
N VAL A 161 -4.08 2.82 1.79
CA VAL A 161 -4.98 2.53 0.67
C VAL A 161 -5.54 3.85 0.16
N GLN A 162 -5.39 4.12 -1.13
CA GLN A 162 -6.08 5.22 -1.80
C GLN A 162 -7.28 4.66 -2.56
N SER A 163 -8.46 4.77 -1.95
CA SER A 163 -9.70 4.24 -2.51
C SER A 163 -10.45 5.30 -3.29
N PHE A 164 -10.70 5.04 -4.57
CA PHE A 164 -11.58 5.84 -5.42
C PHE A 164 -13.00 5.23 -5.50
N SER A 165 -13.29 4.19 -4.70
CA SER A 165 -14.62 3.60 -4.62
C SER A 165 -15.63 4.61 -4.06
N PRO A 166 -16.76 4.89 -4.73
CA PRO A 166 -17.81 5.77 -4.20
C PRO A 166 -18.49 5.20 -2.95
N THR A 167 -18.48 3.87 -2.80
CA THR A 167 -19.11 3.15 -1.69
C THR A 167 -18.09 2.59 -0.71
N SER A 168 -16.83 3.01 -0.81
CA SER A 168 -15.72 2.54 0.04
C SER A 168 -15.61 1.02 0.11
N MET A 169 -15.75 0.36 -1.04
CA MET A 169 -15.57 -1.10 -1.12
C MET A 169 -14.25 -1.51 -0.49
N TRP A 170 -14.27 -2.65 0.21
CA TRP A 170 -13.11 -3.28 0.86
C TRP A 170 -12.57 -2.58 2.11
N PHE A 171 -13.24 -1.56 2.63
CA PHE A 171 -12.83 -0.95 3.90
C PHE A 171 -12.88 -1.93 5.07
N GLU A 172 -13.89 -2.80 5.14
CA GLU A 172 -13.98 -3.83 6.20
C GLU A 172 -12.80 -4.82 6.17
N ASP A 173 -12.33 -5.20 4.97
CA ASP A 173 -11.13 -6.03 4.82
C ASP A 173 -9.87 -5.29 5.35
N PHE A 174 -9.82 -3.97 5.16
CA PHE A 174 -8.75 -3.12 5.66
C PHE A 174 -8.81 -2.94 7.18
N VAL A 175 -10.00 -2.79 7.77
CA VAL A 175 -10.22 -2.77 9.22
C VAL A 175 -9.75 -4.09 9.84
N ALA A 176 -10.12 -5.23 9.25
CA ALA A 176 -9.68 -6.55 9.73
C ALA A 176 -8.14 -6.70 9.68
N PHE A 177 -7.50 -6.17 8.64
CA PHE A 177 -6.03 -6.11 8.55
C PHE A 177 -5.41 -5.22 9.64
N ALA A 178 -5.95 -4.03 9.87
CA ALA A 178 -5.44 -3.09 10.85
C ALA A 178 -5.58 -3.63 12.29
N ALA A 179 -6.64 -4.40 12.56
CA ALA A 179 -6.87 -5.07 13.84
C ALA A 179 -5.75 -6.06 14.21
N LEU A 180 -4.97 -6.56 13.24
CA LEU A 180 -3.78 -7.39 13.53
C LEU A 180 -2.73 -6.65 14.36
N PHE A 181 -2.73 -5.32 14.31
CA PHE A 181 -1.81 -4.46 15.06
C PHE A 181 -2.49 -3.74 16.22
N GLY A 182 -3.71 -4.16 16.60
CA GLY A 182 -4.45 -3.60 17.73
C GLY A 182 -5.00 -2.20 17.50
N VAL A 183 -5.19 -1.80 16.24
CA VAL A 183 -5.70 -0.47 15.87
C VAL A 183 -6.98 -0.57 15.04
N GLU A 184 -7.83 0.45 15.15
CA GLU A 184 -9.09 0.57 14.42
C GLU A 184 -9.03 1.82 13.51
N PRO A 185 -8.86 1.65 12.18
CA PRO A 185 -8.70 2.76 11.26
C PRO A 185 -10.04 3.43 10.98
N LYS A 186 -10.01 4.72 10.70
CA LYS A 186 -11.14 5.48 10.16
C LYS A 186 -10.81 5.99 8.77
N MET A 187 -11.81 6.11 7.91
CA MET A 187 -11.62 6.71 6.60
C MET A 187 -11.19 8.17 6.74
N GLY A 188 -10.18 8.59 6.00
CA GLY A 188 -9.68 9.96 6.02
C GLY A 188 -8.79 10.30 7.22
N GLU A 189 -8.53 9.35 8.13
CA GLU A 189 -7.68 9.57 9.30
C GLU A 189 -6.52 8.55 9.33
N PRO A 190 -5.27 9.00 9.53
CA PRO A 190 -4.16 8.08 9.76
C PRO A 190 -4.19 7.55 11.19
N ILE A 191 -3.75 6.31 11.38
CA ILE A 191 -3.52 5.72 12.70
C ILE A 191 -2.12 5.10 12.75
N GLY A 192 -1.38 5.37 13.83
CA GLY A 192 -0.08 4.77 14.07
C GLY A 192 -0.21 3.46 14.85
N ALA A 193 0.55 2.46 14.44
CA ALA A 193 0.70 1.19 15.16
C ALA A 193 2.17 0.96 15.51
N ILE A 194 2.43 0.58 16.76
CA ILE A 194 3.74 0.10 17.20
C ILE A 194 3.71 -1.42 17.11
N LEU A 195 4.56 -1.97 16.25
CA LEU A 195 4.68 -3.41 16.04
C LEU A 195 5.42 -4.05 17.23
N SER A 196 5.20 -5.34 17.46
CA SER A 196 5.85 -6.07 18.56
C SER A 196 7.40 -6.09 18.47
N ASN A 197 7.94 -5.89 17.26
CA ASN A 197 9.37 -5.79 17.00
C ASN A 197 9.92 -4.35 17.15
N GLY A 198 9.10 -3.39 17.60
CA GLY A 198 9.44 -1.99 17.77
C GLY A 198 9.31 -1.13 16.51
N GLY A 199 8.97 -1.72 15.35
CA GLY A 199 8.72 -0.97 14.13
C GLY A 199 7.49 -0.05 14.26
N MET A 200 7.54 1.11 13.61
CA MET A 200 6.40 2.02 13.53
C MET A 200 5.75 1.91 12.15
N LEU A 201 4.46 1.59 12.13
CA LEU A 201 3.66 1.51 10.91
C LEU A 201 2.48 2.47 11.00
N ARG A 202 2.45 3.46 10.11
CA ARG A 202 1.27 4.29 9.86
C ARG A 202 0.34 3.56 8.91
N ILE A 203 -0.93 3.49 9.26
CA ILE A 203 -1.98 2.83 8.50
C ILE A 203 -3.03 3.87 8.16
N GLY A 204 -3.46 3.94 6.90
CA GLY A 204 -4.43 4.94 6.46
C GLY A 204 -5.32 4.46 5.32
N TRP A 205 -6.55 4.96 5.33
CA TRP A 205 -7.49 4.83 4.21
C TRP A 205 -7.83 6.22 3.68
N ALA A 206 -7.20 6.60 2.57
CA ALA A 206 -7.43 7.87 1.90
C ALA A 206 -8.57 7.72 0.89
N GLN A 207 -9.62 8.54 1.04
CA GLN A 207 -10.70 8.60 0.07
C GLN A 207 -10.27 9.48 -1.12
N GLY A 208 -9.97 8.83 -2.24
CA GLY A 208 -9.58 9.48 -3.47
C GLY A 208 -10.73 10.19 -4.16
N ASN A 209 -10.39 11.24 -4.92
CA ASN A 209 -11.37 12.01 -5.69
C ASN A 209 -11.94 11.18 -6.85
N SER A 210 -13.24 10.89 -6.81
CA SER A 210 -13.94 10.07 -7.81
C SER A 210 -13.94 10.66 -9.22
N ALA A 211 -13.64 11.95 -9.39
CA ALA A 211 -13.46 12.57 -10.71
C ALA A 211 -12.37 11.87 -11.53
N TYR A 212 -11.36 11.27 -10.89
CA TYR A 212 -10.30 10.53 -11.57
C TYR A 212 -10.72 9.17 -12.12
N LEU A 213 -11.92 8.67 -11.79
CA LEU A 213 -12.46 7.42 -12.35
C LEU A 213 -12.74 7.55 -13.86
N SER A 214 -13.10 8.76 -14.31
CA SER A 214 -13.50 9.05 -15.68
C SER A 214 -12.41 9.68 -16.53
N ALA A 215 -11.24 9.97 -15.92
CA ALA A 215 -10.09 10.65 -16.53
C ALA A 215 -9.62 9.96 -17.81
#